data_AF-A0A3C0VSR2-F1
#
_entry.id   AF-A0A3C0VSR2-F1
#
_cell.length_a   1.000
_cell.length_b   1.000
_cell.length_c   1.000
_cell.angle_alpha   90.00
_cell.angle_beta   90.00
_cell.angle_gamma   90.00
#
_symmetry.space_group_name_H-M   'P 1'
#
loop_
_entity.id
_entity.type
_entity.pdbx_description
1 polymer ?
#
loop_
_entity_poly.entity_id
_entity_poly.type
_entity_poly.pdbx_seq_one_letter_code
_entity_poly.pdbx_strand_id
1 'polypeptide(L)'
;MNINNWYKLSFFEQLSNIAGEVKRLVDNEEQNDKQYEKFYLKKIMDLINATFSDPKNDVRRKKELLDEYDFIVDYTSGMYNAEYIMNYWNQYTKAIS
;
A
#
# COMPACT_ATOMS: atom_id res chain seq x y z
N MET A 1 -12.53 3.52 -8.21
CA MET A 1 -11.67 3.77 -9.39
C MET A 1 -11.74 2.55 -10.29
N ASN A 2 -11.82 2.69 -11.62
CA ASN A 2 -11.76 1.53 -12.52
C ASN A 2 -10.31 1.30 -13.00
N ILE A 3 -10.00 0.08 -13.45
CA ILE A 3 -8.63 -0.31 -13.81
C ILE A 3 -8.06 0.53 -14.97
N ASN A 4 -8.91 0.94 -15.91
CA ASN A 4 -8.53 1.78 -17.04
C ASN A 4 -8.05 3.18 -16.60
N ASN A 5 -8.64 3.75 -15.56
CA ASN A 5 -8.18 5.01 -14.99
C ASN A 5 -6.94 4.80 -14.11
N TRP A 6 -6.82 3.66 -13.43
CA TRP A 6 -5.59 3.30 -12.70
C TRP A 6 -4.38 3.20 -13.63
N TYR A 7 -4.54 2.60 -14.80
CA TYR A 7 -3.45 2.41 -15.77
C TYR A 7 -3.03 3.71 -16.48
N LYS A 8 -3.73 4.83 -16.27
CA LYS A 8 -3.28 6.14 -16.73
C LYS A 8 -2.29 6.80 -15.79
N LEU A 9 -2.30 6.41 -14.51
CA LEU A 9 -1.38 6.91 -13.49
C LEU A 9 0.02 6.36 -13.75
N SER A 10 1.05 7.18 -13.58
CA SER A 10 2.44 6.73 -13.46
C SER A 10 2.61 5.78 -12.27
N PHE A 11 3.69 5.00 -12.27
CA PHE A 11 4.01 4.12 -11.13
C PHE A 11 4.03 4.89 -9.79
N PHE A 12 4.55 6.12 -9.80
CA PHE A 12 4.61 6.97 -8.61
C PHE A 12 3.24 7.44 -8.14
N GLU A 13 2.36 7.79 -9.05
CA GLU A 13 0.99 8.14 -8.70
C GLU A 13 0.22 6.92 -8.17
N GLN A 14 0.41 5.74 -8.77
CA GLN A 14 -0.18 4.48 -8.27
C GLN A 14 0.30 4.18 -6.84
N LEU A 15 1.61 4.29 -6.60
CA LEU A 15 2.19 4.12 -5.28
C LEU A 15 1.71 5.16 -4.27
N SER A 16 1.62 6.44 -4.65
CA SER A 16 1.11 7.51 -3.78
C SER A 16 -0.32 7.24 -3.32
N ASN A 17 -1.16 6.70 -4.23
CA ASN A 17 -2.50 6.24 -3.86
C ASN A 17 -2.47 5.05 -2.90
N ILE A 18 -1.56 4.08 -3.08
CA ILE A 18 -1.37 2.96 -2.14
C ILE A 18 -0.94 3.48 -0.76
N ALA A 19 0.06 4.34 -0.70
CA ALA A 19 0.55 4.95 0.55
C ALA A 19 -0.58 5.72 1.28
N GLY A 20 -1.47 6.37 0.53
CA GLY A 20 -2.67 7.00 1.09
C GLY A 20 -3.65 6.02 1.73
N GLU A 21 -3.77 4.79 1.22
CA GLU A 21 -4.57 3.74 1.88
C GLU A 21 -3.85 3.13 3.09
N VAL A 22 -2.53 2.98 3.04
CA VAL A 22 -1.72 2.56 4.21
C VAL A 22 -1.88 3.55 5.35
N LYS A 23 -1.79 4.86 5.06
CA LYS A 23 -2.03 5.88 6.09
C LYS A 23 -3.43 5.76 6.70
N ARG A 24 -4.47 5.52 5.88
CA ARG A 24 -5.85 5.36 6.38
C ARG A 24 -6.03 4.09 7.22
N LEU A 25 -5.33 3.01 6.90
CA LEU A 25 -5.28 1.81 7.72
C LEU A 25 -4.70 2.15 9.10
N VAL A 26 -3.56 2.84 9.13
CA VAL A 26 -2.87 3.24 10.38
C VAL A 26 -3.72 4.20 11.21
N ASP A 27 -4.25 5.27 10.60
CA ASP A 27 -5.12 6.24 11.28
C ASP A 27 -6.40 5.58 11.86
N ASN A 28 -6.85 4.45 11.27
CA ASN A 28 -8.04 3.73 11.73
C ASN A 28 -7.75 2.73 12.85
N GLU A 29 -6.56 2.14 12.90
CA GLU A 29 -6.14 1.30 14.04
C GLU A 29 -6.24 2.09 15.36
N GLU A 30 -5.88 3.37 15.35
CA GLU A 30 -6.02 4.27 16.51
C GLU A 30 -7.48 4.39 17.01
N GLN A 31 -8.46 4.10 16.15
CA GLN A 31 -9.90 4.10 16.48
C GLN A 31 -10.43 2.72 16.90
N ASN A 32 -9.58 1.69 16.90
CA ASN A 32 -9.85 0.32 17.34
C ASN A 32 -11.00 -0.39 16.58
N ASP A 33 -11.14 -0.11 15.27
CA ASP A 33 -12.17 -0.71 14.43
C ASP A 33 -11.64 -1.82 13.50
N LYS A 34 -11.70 -3.05 14.01
CA LYS A 34 -11.21 -4.25 13.30
C LYS A 34 -11.94 -4.55 11.98
N GLN A 35 -13.17 -4.04 11.77
CA GLN A 35 -13.86 -4.25 10.49
C GLN A 35 -13.24 -3.38 9.39
N TYR A 36 -12.81 -2.18 9.76
CA TYR A 36 -12.18 -1.23 8.84
C TYR A 36 -10.73 -1.64 8.51
N GLU A 37 -10.01 -2.24 9.47
CA GLU A 37 -8.69 -2.82 9.22
C GLU A 37 -8.71 -3.80 8.02
N LYS A 38 -9.62 -4.78 8.06
CA LYS A 38 -9.79 -5.75 6.96
C LYS A 38 -10.19 -5.10 5.65
N PHE A 39 -11.01 -4.04 5.70
CA PHE A 39 -11.41 -3.29 4.52
C PHE A 39 -10.22 -2.61 3.85
N TYR A 40 -9.38 -1.92 4.63
CA TYR A 40 -8.19 -1.25 4.09
C TYR A 40 -7.13 -2.23 3.61
N LEU A 41 -6.88 -3.32 4.35
CA LEU A 41 -5.98 -4.40 3.89
C LEU A 41 -6.39 -4.95 2.52
N LYS A 42 -7.68 -5.25 2.34
CA LYS A 42 -8.20 -5.71 1.05
C LYS A 42 -8.00 -4.65 -0.03
N LYS A 43 -8.29 -3.39 0.27
CA LYS A 43 -8.15 -2.29 -0.70
C LYS A 43 -6.70 -2.07 -1.12
N ILE A 44 -5.76 -2.12 -0.18
CA ILE A 44 -4.33 -2.07 -0.45
C ILE A 44 -3.93 -3.23 -1.37
N MET A 45 -4.35 -4.46 -1.06
CA MET A 45 -4.08 -5.63 -1.90
C MET A 45 -4.65 -5.47 -3.32
N ASP A 46 -5.87 -4.96 -3.45
CA ASP A 46 -6.50 -4.71 -4.76
C ASP A 46 -5.69 -3.68 -5.58
N LEU A 47 -5.17 -2.62 -4.95
CA LEU A 47 -4.33 -1.62 -5.62
C LEU A 47 -2.94 -2.16 -6.00
N ILE A 48 -2.34 -2.98 -5.13
CA ILE A 48 -1.07 -3.66 -5.40
C ILE A 48 -1.24 -4.62 -6.58
N ASN A 49 -2.28 -5.45 -6.59
CA ASN A 49 -2.61 -6.34 -7.70
C ASN A 49 -2.87 -5.58 -9.01
N ALA A 50 -3.58 -4.45 -8.94
CA ALA A 50 -3.79 -3.60 -10.12
C ALA A 50 -2.46 -3.05 -10.64
N THR A 51 -1.58 -2.58 -9.76
CA THR A 51 -0.25 -2.05 -10.09
C THR A 51 0.69 -3.13 -10.64
N PHE A 52 0.61 -4.34 -10.09
CA PHE A 52 1.35 -5.51 -10.56
C PHE A 52 0.90 -5.95 -11.95
N SER A 53 -0.40 -5.92 -12.19
CA SER A 53 -1.01 -6.33 -13.47
C SER A 53 -0.80 -5.29 -14.58
N ASP A 54 -0.43 -4.06 -14.22
CA ASP A 54 -0.19 -2.98 -15.19
C ASP A 54 1.08 -3.25 -16.00
N PRO A 55 0.98 -3.53 -17.32
CA PRO A 55 2.11 -3.98 -18.12
C PRO A 55 3.19 -2.91 -18.28
N LYS A 56 2.89 -1.62 -18.05
CA LYS A 56 3.87 -0.54 -18.19
C LYS A 56 4.89 -0.46 -17.05
N ASN A 57 4.58 -1.10 -15.91
CA ASN A 57 5.39 -1.03 -14.71
C ASN A 57 6.52 -2.08 -14.74
N ASP A 58 7.69 -1.70 -14.22
CA ASP A 58 8.87 -2.55 -14.16
C ASP A 58 8.67 -3.76 -13.22
N VAL A 59 9.14 -4.93 -13.64
CA VAL A 59 8.95 -6.20 -12.90
C VAL A 59 9.68 -6.21 -11.56
N ARG A 60 10.82 -5.53 -11.41
CA ARG A 60 11.55 -5.49 -10.13
C ARG A 60 10.77 -4.64 -9.12
N ARG A 61 10.34 -3.45 -9.52
CA ARG A 61 9.52 -2.55 -8.68
C ARG A 61 8.19 -3.18 -8.26
N LYS A 62 7.60 -4.02 -9.12
CA LYS A 62 6.39 -4.79 -8.79
C LYS A 62 6.62 -5.85 -7.72
N LYS A 63 7.80 -6.49 -7.69
CA LYS A 63 8.13 -7.49 -6.66
C LYS A 63 8.37 -6.83 -5.31
N GLU A 64 9.10 -5.72 -5.30
CA GLU A 64 9.27 -4.90 -4.09
C GLU A 64 7.91 -4.53 -3.50
N LEU A 65 6.93 -4.15 -4.32
CA LEU A 65 5.57 -3.84 -3.86
C LEU A 65 4.82 -5.03 -3.22
N LEU A 66 5.17 -6.28 -3.54
CA LEU A 66 4.59 -7.45 -2.88
C LEU A 66 5.23 -7.66 -1.50
N ASP A 67 6.55 -7.47 -1.38
CA ASP A 67 7.24 -7.51 -0.10
C ASP A 67 6.69 -6.43 0.85
N GLU A 68 6.35 -5.26 0.30
CA GLU A 68 5.67 -4.18 1.01
C GLU A 68 4.27 -4.54 1.52
N TYR A 69 3.55 -5.42 0.81
CA TYR A 69 2.25 -5.90 1.26
C TYR A 69 2.41 -6.81 2.48
N ASP A 70 3.36 -7.74 2.44
CA ASP A 70 3.65 -8.64 3.56
C ASP A 70 4.02 -7.85 4.81
N PHE A 71 4.79 -6.77 4.64
CA PHE A 71 5.12 -5.85 5.74
C PHE A 71 3.90 -5.17 6.38
N ILE A 72 2.88 -4.82 5.58
CA ILE A 72 1.60 -4.28 6.10
C ILE A 72 0.81 -5.37 6.83
N VAL A 73 0.82 -6.60 6.31
CA VAL A 73 0.17 -7.75 6.98
C VAL A 73 0.82 -7.99 8.35
N ASP A 74 2.15 -7.94 8.42
CA ASP A 74 2.89 -8.10 9.66
C ASP A 74 2.53 -7.03 10.70
N TYR A 75 2.35 -5.79 10.24
CA TYR A 75 1.82 -4.71 11.08
C TYR A 75 0.43 -5.02 11.64
N THR A 76 -0.51 -5.44 10.82
CA THR A 76 -1.86 -5.82 11.31
C THR A 76 -1.86 -7.04 12.24
N SER A 77 -0.77 -7.79 12.23
CA SER A 77 -0.51 -8.90 13.17
C SER A 77 0.07 -8.43 14.52
N GLY A 78 0.37 -7.14 14.65
CA GLY A 78 1.00 -6.53 15.82
C GLY A 78 2.53 -6.69 15.88
N MET A 79 3.19 -7.13 14.79
CA MET A 79 4.65 -7.26 14.75
C MET A 79 5.36 -5.90 14.66
N TYR A 80 4.68 -4.91 14.10
CA TYR A 80 5.16 -3.53 13.98
C TYR A 80 4.13 -2.56 14.54
N ASN A 81 4.57 -1.36 14.91
CA ASN A 81 3.67 -0.29 15.35
C ASN A 81 3.43 0.73 14.23
N ALA A 82 2.37 1.54 14.40
CA ALA A 82 1.98 2.60 13.48
C ALA A 82 3.13 3.54 13.09
N GLU A 83 3.92 4.00 14.06
CA GLU A 83 5.05 4.91 13.83
C GLU A 83 6.10 4.30 12.92
N TYR A 84 6.46 3.04 13.16
CA TYR A 84 7.45 2.32 12.37
C TYR A 84 7.00 2.13 10.92
N ILE A 85 5.76 1.68 10.70
CA ILE A 85 5.19 1.50 9.36
C ILE A 85 5.12 2.81 8.60
N MET A 86 4.65 3.88 9.24
CA MET A 86 4.55 5.19 8.59
C MET A 86 5.92 5.76 8.24
N ASN A 87 6.90 5.62 9.13
CA ASN A 87 8.28 6.05 8.86
C ASN A 87 8.91 5.26 7.72
N TYR A 88 8.70 3.95 7.68
CA TYR A 88 9.18 3.08 6.62
C TYR A 88 8.55 3.46 5.27
N TRP A 89 7.22 3.57 5.19
CA TRP A 89 6.51 3.91 3.95
C TRP A 89 6.85 5.31 3.45
N ASN A 90 7.04 6.27 4.35
CA ASN A 90 7.52 7.61 3.99
C ASN A 90 8.93 7.58 3.39
N GLN A 91 9.82 6.69 3.86
CA GLN A 91 11.15 6.54 3.29
C GLN A 91 11.11 5.79 1.97
N TYR A 92 10.39 4.68 1.90
CA TYR A 92 10.21 3.87 0.70
C TYR A 92 9.67 4.72 -0.46
N THR A 93 8.56 5.43 -0.23
CA THR A 93 7.94 6.28 -1.26
C THR A 93 8.84 7.42 -1.74
N LYS A 94 9.63 8.04 -0.84
CA LYS A 94 10.63 9.06 -1.19
C LYS A 94 11.84 8.51 -1.93
N ALA A 95 12.26 7.28 -1.61
CA ALA A 95 13.43 6.66 -2.23
C ALA A 95 13.17 6.25 -3.67
N ILE A 96 11.90 5.96 -4.00
CA ILE A 96 11.51 5.55 -5.35
C ILE A 96 10.99 6.71 -6.21
N SER A 97 10.42 7.78 -5.63
CA SER A 97 9.99 9.01 -6.33
C SER A 97 11.15 9.82 -6.94
#